data_AF-A0A158E7G3-F1
#
_entry.id   AF-A0A158E7G3-F1
#
_cell.length_a   1.000
_cell.length_b   1.000
_cell.length_c   1.000
_cell.angle_alpha   90.00
_cell.angle_beta   90.00
_cell.angle_gamma   90.00
#
_symmetry.space_group_name_H-M   'P 1'
#
loop_
_entity.id
_entity.type
_entity.pdbx_description
1 polymer ?
#
loop_
_entity_poly.entity_id
_entity_poly.type
_entity_poly.pdbx_seq_one_letter_code
_entity_poly.pdbx_strand_id
1 'polypeptide(L)'
;MQWPEMRYKERVLAPDIAEDDGKYAIKVLIRLPEGMLHTTDLLGDFPCPVEALRFAFQYGMAHIDHQPLPAPEWTAAEWHDRLQLGV
;
A
#
# COMPACT_ATOMS: atom_id res chain seq x y z
N MET A 1 -4.45 9.87 10.52
CA MET A 1 -5.62 10.13 9.64
C MET A 1 -6.36 8.82 9.44
N GLN A 2 -7.70 8.83 9.39
CA GLN A 2 -8.45 7.63 9.04
C GLN A 2 -8.72 7.67 7.52
N TRP A 3 -8.13 6.74 6.79
CA TRP A 3 -8.32 6.61 5.35
C TRP A 3 -9.59 5.81 5.04
N PRO A 4 -10.22 6.03 3.87
CA PRO A 4 -11.43 5.31 3.53
C PRO A 4 -11.13 3.81 3.43
N GLU A 5 -12.04 2.99 3.93
CA GLU A 5 -11.98 1.54 3.81
C GLU A 5 -12.86 1.08 2.64
N MET A 6 -12.50 -0.03 2.01
CA MET A 6 -13.25 -0.61 0.89
C MET A 6 -13.69 -2.03 1.21
N ARG A 7 -14.96 -2.34 0.95
CA ARG A 7 -15.46 -3.73 0.97
C ARG A 7 -15.25 -4.37 -0.39
N TYR A 8 -14.62 -5.54 -0.41
CA TYR A 8 -14.38 -6.32 -1.61
C TYR A 8 -14.52 -7.81 -1.31
N LYS A 9 -15.43 -8.51 -2.00
CA LYS A 9 -15.70 -9.96 -1.84
C LYS A 9 -15.79 -10.40 -0.37
N GLU A 10 -16.68 -9.77 0.40
CA GLU A 10 -16.93 -10.04 1.84
C GLU A 10 -15.75 -9.73 2.78
N ARG A 11 -14.64 -9.21 2.24
CA ARG A 11 -13.47 -8.75 2.99
C ARG A 11 -13.46 -7.23 3.05
N VAL A 12 -12.75 -6.68 4.03
CA VAL A 12 -12.52 -5.23 4.12
C VAL A 12 -11.04 -4.93 3.89
N LEU A 13 -10.76 -4.06 2.94
CA LEU A 13 -9.45 -3.47 2.69
C LEU A 13 -9.38 -2.15 3.44
N ALA A 14 -8.53 -2.10 4.46
CA ALA A 14 -8.26 -0.91 5.26
C ALA A 14 -6.81 -0.44 4.98
N PRO A 15 -6.64 0.69 4.28
CA PRO A 15 -5.32 1.25 4.00
C PRO A 15 -4.77 1.95 5.24
N ASP A 16 -3.50 1.67 5.54
CA ASP A 16 -2.72 2.31 6.59
C ASP A 16 -1.59 3.10 5.93
N ILE A 17 -1.83 4.40 5.74
CA ILE A 17 -0.84 5.32 5.16
C ILE A 17 -0.22 6.14 6.28
N ALA A 18 1.10 6.02 6.40
CA ALA A 18 1.94 6.85 7.24
C ALA A 18 2.69 7.86 6.38
N GLU A 19 2.75 9.11 6.84
CA GLU A 19 3.61 10.13 6.22
C GLU A 19 4.99 10.09 6.89
N ASP A 20 6.04 10.02 6.10
CA ASP A 20 7.44 10.05 6.53
C ASP A 20 8.26 10.90 5.54
N ASP A 21 8.87 11.97 6.03
CA ASP A 21 9.70 12.90 5.23
C ASP A 21 9.05 13.40 3.91
N GLY A 22 7.75 13.72 3.96
CA GLY A 22 7.00 14.18 2.78
C GLY A 22 6.64 13.07 1.78
N LYS A 23 6.84 11.80 2.16
CA LYS A 23 6.39 10.61 1.43
C LYS A 23 5.34 9.85 2.21
N TYR A 24 4.62 8.99 1.53
CA TYR A 24 3.49 8.24 2.05
C TYR A 24 3.79 6.75 1.95
N ALA A 25 4.23 6.18 3.06
CA ALA A 25 4.41 4.74 3.26
C ALA A 25 3.05 4.08 3.43
N ILE A 26 2.77 3.00 2.71
CA ILE A 26 1.44 2.36 2.72
C ILE A 26 1.51 0.86 3.05
N LYS A 27 0.59 0.43 3.92
CA LYS A 27 0.25 -0.96 4.19
C LYS A 27 -1.24 -1.18 3.96
N VAL A 28 -1.63 -2.42 3.68
CA VAL A 28 -3.03 -2.82 3.58
C VAL A 28 -3.34 -3.84 4.66
N LEU A 29 -4.43 -3.57 5.37
CA LEU A 29 -5.03 -4.50 6.30
C LEU A 29 -6.25 -5.12 5.62
N ILE A 30 -6.21 -6.44 5.43
CA ILE A 30 -7.30 -7.23 4.89
C ILE A 30 -8.02 -7.91 6.05
N ARG A 31 -9.24 -7.46 6.35
CA ARG A 31 -10.11 -8.11 7.33
C ARG A 31 -10.97 -9.16 6.66
N LEU A 32 -10.80 -10.40 7.09
CA LEU A 32 -11.65 -11.52 6.68
C LEU A 32 -13.00 -11.47 7.42
N PRO A 33 -14.08 -12.03 6.83
CA PRO A 33 -15.39 -12.09 7.47
C PRO A 33 -15.38 -12.87 8.78
N GLU A 34 -14.47 -13.82 8.94
CA GLU A 34 -14.24 -14.61 10.16
C GLU A 34 -13.49 -13.83 11.27
N GLY A 35 -13.16 -12.55 11.05
CA GLY A 35 -12.49 -11.68 12.02
C GLY A 35 -10.97 -11.77 12.00
N MET A 36 -10.39 -12.64 11.17
CA MET A 36 -8.94 -12.68 10.98
C MET A 36 -8.45 -11.43 10.24
N LEU A 37 -7.33 -10.87 10.70
CA LEU A 37 -6.69 -9.68 10.15
C LEU A 37 -5.39 -10.11 9.47
N HIS A 38 -5.26 -9.84 8.18
CA HIS A 38 -3.99 -9.99 7.47
C HIS A 38 -3.44 -8.61 7.14
N THR A 39 -2.25 -8.31 7.68
CA THR A 39 -1.54 -7.07 7.36
C THR A 39 -0.43 -7.38 6.36
N THR A 40 -0.38 -6.61 5.29
CA THR A 40 0.71 -6.69 4.33
C THR A 40 1.97 -6.01 4.88
N ASP A 41 3.12 -6.41 4.36
CA ASP A 41 4.33 -5.60 4.48
C ASP A 41 4.15 -4.22 3.83
N LEU A 42 5.15 -3.35 4.03
CA LEU A 42 5.22 -2.06 3.37
C LEU A 42 5.17 -2.24 1.85
N LEU A 43 4.14 -1.69 1.23
CA LEU A 43 3.87 -1.87 -0.21
C LEU A 43 4.67 -0.88 -1.08
N GLY A 44 5.14 0.22 -0.49
CA GLY A 44 5.99 1.21 -1.14
C GLY A 44 5.83 2.60 -0.54
N ASP A 45 6.62 3.54 -1.07
CA ASP A 45 6.58 4.96 -0.76
C ASP A 45 6.00 5.75 -1.93
N PHE A 46 5.06 6.63 -1.63
CA PHE A 46 4.33 7.40 -2.63
C PHE A 46 4.52 8.90 -2.36
N PRO A 47 4.59 9.78 -3.37
CA PRO A 47 4.70 11.23 -3.22
C PRO A 47 3.36 11.87 -2.85
N CYS A 48 2.26 11.13 -3.03
CA CYS A 48 0.90 11.62 -2.83
C CYS A 48 0.08 10.56 -2.08
N PRO A 49 -0.76 10.96 -1.11
CA PRO A 49 -1.57 10.00 -0.37
C PRO A 49 -2.67 9.37 -1.24
N VAL A 50 -3.15 10.09 -2.25
CA VAL A 50 -4.17 9.58 -3.20
C VAL A 50 -3.61 8.44 -4.04
N GLU A 51 -2.34 8.49 -4.43
CA GLU A 51 -1.70 7.43 -5.19
C GLU A 51 -1.43 6.20 -4.32
N ALA A 52 -0.94 6.43 -3.09
CA ALA A 52 -0.78 5.38 -2.09
C ALA A 52 -2.10 4.62 -1.83
N LEU A 53 -3.19 5.38 -1.69
CA LEU A 53 -4.53 4.83 -1.47
C LEU A 53 -5.03 4.00 -2.67
N ARG A 54 -4.86 4.51 -3.89
CA ARG A 54 -5.25 3.78 -5.11
C ARG A 54 -4.47 2.47 -5.24
N PHE A 55 -3.17 2.53 -4.98
CA PHE A 55 -2.30 1.36 -5.03
C PHE A 55 -2.69 0.32 -3.97
N ALA A 56 -2.95 0.75 -2.73
CA ALA A 56 -3.44 -0.11 -1.66
C ALA A 56 -4.67 -0.92 -2.08
N PHE A 57 -5.68 -0.28 -2.66
CA PHE A 57 -6.87 -1.00 -3.10
C PHE A 57 -6.58 -1.96 -4.25
N GLN A 58 -5.79 -1.56 -5.24
CA GLN A 58 -5.40 -2.43 -6.34
C GLN A 58 -4.64 -3.66 -5.86
N TYR A 59 -3.67 -3.46 -4.96
CA TYR A 59 -2.92 -4.55 -4.34
C TYR A 59 -3.84 -5.47 -3.53
N GLY A 60 -4.71 -4.91 -2.68
CA GLY A 60 -5.63 -5.69 -1.87
C GLY A 60 -6.61 -6.51 -2.70
N MET A 61 -7.14 -5.96 -3.80
CA MET A 61 -8.00 -6.69 -4.73
C MET A 61 -7.23 -7.81 -5.43
N ALA A 62 -6.03 -7.52 -5.97
CA ALA A 62 -5.20 -8.53 -6.64
C ALA A 62 -4.79 -9.67 -5.68
N HIS A 63 -4.49 -9.35 -4.42
CA HIS A 63 -4.19 -10.32 -3.39
C HIS A 63 -5.39 -11.23 -3.07
N ILE A 64 -6.60 -10.65 -2.95
CA ILE A 64 -7.84 -11.41 -2.75
C ILE A 64 -8.17 -12.29 -3.97
N ASP A 65 -7.89 -11.79 -5.18
CA ASP A 65 -8.18 -12.49 -6.43
C ASP A 65 -7.10 -13.50 -6.83
N HIS A 66 -6.04 -13.65 -6.04
CA HIS A 66 -4.85 -14.43 -6.36
C HIS A 66 -4.26 -14.09 -7.74
N GLN A 67 -4.34 -12.83 -8.12
CA GLN A 67 -3.76 -12.29 -9.34
C GLN A 67 -2.30 -11.87 -9.11
N PRO A 68 -1.51 -11.67 -10.18
CA PRO A 68 -0.20 -11.04 -10.07
C PRO A 68 -0.32 -9.71 -9.32
N LEU A 69 0.48 -9.58 -8.26
CA LEU A 69 0.48 -8.38 -7.42
C LEU A 69 1.06 -7.21 -8.22
N PRO A 70 0.41 -6.03 -8.19
CA PRO A 70 0.99 -4.85 -8.82
C PRO A 70 2.30 -4.52 -8.12
N ALA A 71 3.34 -4.26 -8.90
CA ALA A 71 4.57 -3.65 -8.40
C ALA A 71 4.38 -2.13 -8.42
N PRO A 72 4.82 -1.41 -7.37
CA PRO A 72 4.86 0.04 -7.43
C PRO A 72 5.84 0.45 -8.54
N GLU A 73 5.39 1.24 -9.52
CA GLU A 73 6.17 1.55 -10.75
C GLU A 73 7.53 2.21 -10.44
N TRP A 74 7.57 3.01 -9.38
CA TRP A 74 8.75 3.52 -8.69
C TRP A 74 9.28 2.49 -7.68
N THR A 75 10.27 1.70 -8.08
CA THR A 75 10.93 0.81 -7.11
C THR A 75 11.74 1.66 -6.11
N ALA A 76 11.70 1.30 -4.83
CA ALA A 76 12.60 1.85 -3.80
C ALA A 76 14.11 1.71 -4.18
N ALA A 77 14.42 0.84 -5.15
CA ALA A 77 15.75 0.68 -5.73
C ALA A 77 16.22 1.91 -6.53
N GLU A 78 15.33 2.65 -7.20
CA GLU A 78 15.70 3.92 -7.86
C GLU A 78 16.02 5.05 -6.86
N TRP A 79 15.67 4.88 -5.58
CA TRP A 79 15.91 5.88 -4.54
C TRP A 79 17.17 5.65 -3.73
N HIS A 80 17.63 4.40 -3.57
CA HIS A 80 18.94 4.13 -2.95
C HIS A 80 20.09 4.78 -3.73
N ASP A 81 19.92 5.00 -5.04
CA ASP A 81 20.90 5.68 -5.89
C ASP A 81 20.90 7.21 -5.71
N ARG A 82 19.70 7.84 -5.57
CA ARG A 82 19.58 9.30 -5.43
C ARG A 82 20.00 9.88 -4.08
N LEU A 83 20.05 9.07 -3.02
CA LEU A 83 20.58 9.50 -1.72
C LEU A 83 22.12 9.34 -1.62
N GLN A 84 22.78 8.73 -2.61
CA GLN A 84 24.24 8.65 -2.69
C GLN A 84 24.88 9.73 -3.58
N LEU A 85 24.09 10.54 -4.28
CA LEU A 85 24.59 11.64 -5.13
C LEU A 85 24.49 13.03 -4.48
N GLY A 86 24.63 13.08 -3.15
CA GLY A 86 25.00 14.30 -2.45
C GLY A 86 26.53 14.47 -2.44
N VAL A 87 27.07 14.99 -3.55
CA VAL A 87 28.40 15.63 -3.60
C VAL A 87 28.33 16.98 -2.90
#